data_AF-A0A7Y4RMZ7-F1
#
_entry.id   AF-A0A7Y4RMZ7-F1
#
_cell.length_a   1.000
_cell.length_b   1.000
_cell.length_c   1.000
_cell.angle_alpha   90.00
_cell.angle_beta   90.00
_cell.angle_gamma   90.00
#
_symmetry.space_group_name_H-M   'P 1'
#
loop_
_entity.id
_entity.type
_entity.pdbx_description
1 polymer ?
#
loop_
_entity_poly.entity_id
_entity_poly.type
_entity_poly.pdbx_seq_one_letter_code
_entity_poly.pdbx_strand_id
1 'polypeptide(L)'
;MTDERDVHVADEALAYLEGDLPGPRREVVERHLATCAECRSAFEAVGLARHAIADWPADPPIPHDLATRVLASAGRRRSRGGRRAAELM
;
A
#
# COMPACT_ATOMS: atom_id res chain seq x y z
N MET A 1 -32.32 -8.79 17.28
CA MET A 1 -31.05 -9.10 17.94
C MET A 1 -30.01 -9.15 16.83
N THR A 2 -29.53 -7.97 16.44
CA THR A 2 -28.58 -7.79 15.33
C THR A 2 -27.22 -8.30 15.74
N ASP A 3 -26.60 -9.06 14.85
CA ASP A 3 -25.33 -9.75 15.05
C ASP A 3 -24.18 -8.74 15.19
N GLU A 4 -23.78 -8.44 16.42
CA GLU A 4 -22.65 -7.55 16.79
C GLU A 4 -21.27 -8.17 16.46
N ARG A 5 -21.24 -9.27 15.70
CA ARG A 5 -20.00 -9.96 15.27
C ARG A 5 -19.40 -9.40 13.97
N ASP A 6 -19.97 -8.31 13.45
CA ASP A 6 -19.61 -7.72 12.15
C ASP A 6 -18.91 -6.36 12.28
N VAL A 7 -18.27 -6.08 13.43
CA VAL A 7 -17.17 -5.12 13.43
C VAL A 7 -16.00 -5.86 12.80
N HIS A 8 -15.74 -5.62 11.51
CA HIS A 8 -14.52 -6.09 10.87
C HIS A 8 -13.33 -5.45 11.59
N VAL A 9 -12.79 -6.16 12.58
CA VAL A 9 -11.55 -5.76 13.28
C VAL A 9 -10.42 -5.55 12.27
N ALA A 10 -10.50 -6.15 11.07
CA ALA A 10 -9.64 -5.86 9.94
C ALA A 10 -9.62 -4.37 9.52
N ASP A 11 -10.76 -3.69 9.49
CA ASP A 11 -10.85 -2.29 9.09
C ASP A 11 -10.35 -1.35 10.21
N GLU A 12 -10.61 -1.70 11.46
CA GLU A 12 -10.13 -0.96 12.63
C GLU A 12 -8.66 -1.26 12.99
N ALA A 13 -8.10 -2.37 12.49
CA ALA A 13 -6.73 -2.78 12.74
C ALA A 13 -5.71 -1.80 12.16
N LEU A 14 -6.00 -1.19 11.01
CA LEU A 14 -5.10 -0.18 10.42
C LEU A 14 -5.04 1.08 11.28
N ALA A 15 -6.20 1.61 11.67
CA ALA A 15 -6.26 2.77 12.56
C ALA A 15 -5.68 2.45 13.95
N TYR A 16 -5.82 1.21 14.44
CA TYR A 16 -5.11 0.77 15.65
C TYR A 16 -3.59 0.75 15.47
N LEU A 17 -3.07 0.23 14.34
CA LEU A 17 -1.64 0.21 14.00
C LEU A 17 -1.04 1.62 13.85
N GLU A 18 -1.82 2.54 13.30
CA GLU A 18 -1.41 3.94 13.11
C GLU A 18 -1.53 4.76 14.40
N GLY A 19 -2.23 4.24 15.41
CA GLY A 19 -2.46 4.93 16.67
C GLY A 19 -3.66 5.89 16.65
N ASP A 20 -4.44 5.87 15.57
CA ASP A 20 -5.57 6.77 15.30
C ASP A 20 -6.93 6.21 15.77
N LEU A 21 -6.91 5.20 16.64
CA LEU A 21 -8.12 4.63 17.21
C LEU A 21 -8.47 5.27 18.58
N PRO A 22 -9.69 5.79 18.78
CA PRO A 22 -10.14 6.32 20.07
C PRO A 22 -10.11 5.26 21.18
N GLY A 23 -9.84 5.67 22.42
CA GLY A 23 -9.67 4.77 23.58
C GLY A 23 -10.70 3.63 23.71
N PRO A 24 -12.02 3.89 23.66
CA PRO A 24 -13.02 2.83 23.77
C PRO A 24 -12.96 1.80 22.63
N ARG A 25 -12.63 2.23 21.41
CA ARG A 25 -12.45 1.34 20.26
C ARG A 25 -11.14 0.55 20.39
N ARG A 26 -10.09 1.20 20.91
CA ARG A 26 -8.79 0.59 21.17
C ARG A 26 -8.91 -0.63 22.10
N GLU A 27 -9.65 -0.49 23.19
CA GLU A 27 -9.91 -1.59 24.14
C GLU A 27 -10.69 -2.75 23.51
N VAL A 28 -11.60 -2.48 22.57
CA VAL A 28 -12.33 -3.51 21.83
C VAL A 28 -11.37 -4.31 20.95
N VAL A 29 -10.52 -3.63 20.18
CA VAL A 29 -9.52 -4.27 19.33
C VAL A 29 -8.52 -5.07 20.16
N GLU A 30 -8.00 -4.53 21.26
CA GLU A 30 -7.06 -5.23 22.16
C GLU A 30 -7.66 -6.51 22.75
N ARG A 31 -8.93 -6.45 23.20
CA ARG A 31 -9.63 -7.62 23.73
C ARG A 31 -9.87 -8.69 22.67
N HIS A 32 -10.18 -8.28 21.44
CA HIS A 32 -10.34 -9.20 20.34
C HIS A 32 -9.00 -9.84 19.96
N LEU A 33 -7.94 -9.05 19.82
CA LEU A 33 -6.58 -9.53 19.59
C LEU A 33 -6.06 -10.39 20.76
N ALA A 34 -6.60 -10.29 21.97
CA ALA A 34 -6.26 -11.21 23.05
C ALA A 34 -6.93 -12.59 22.92
N THR A 35 -8.08 -12.69 22.26
CA THR A 35 -8.89 -13.93 22.22
C THR A 35 -8.90 -14.63 20.87
N CYS A 36 -8.64 -13.92 19.76
CA CYS A 36 -8.67 -14.46 18.40
C CYS A 36 -7.26 -14.68 17.82
N ALA A 37 -6.86 -15.94 17.61
CA ALA A 37 -5.56 -16.29 17.05
C ALA A 37 -5.41 -15.93 15.56
N GLU A 38 -6.49 -16.06 14.79
CA GLU A 38 -6.53 -15.71 13.37
C GLU A 38 -6.28 -14.20 13.18
N CYS A 39 -7.01 -13.36 13.92
CA CYS A 39 -6.84 -11.91 13.83
C CYS A 39 -5.48 -11.44 14.36
N ARG A 40 -4.91 -12.07 15.40
CA ARG A 40 -3.50 -11.82 15.78
C ARG A 40 -2.54 -12.11 14.64
N SER A 41 -2.66 -13.27 14.03
CA SER A 41 -1.73 -13.70 12.98
C SER A 41 -1.80 -12.75 11.77
N ALA A 42 -3.01 -12.34 11.39
CA ALA A 42 -3.20 -11.34 10.34
C ALA A 42 -2.61 -9.97 10.73
N PHE A 43 -2.84 -9.52 11.97
CA PHE A 43 -2.31 -8.26 12.48
C PHE A 43 -0.78 -8.22 12.50
N GLU A 44 -0.14 -9.31 12.96
CA GLU A 44 1.32 -9.47 12.95
C GLU A 44 1.87 -9.44 11.52
N ALA A 45 1.22 -10.13 10.57
CA ALA A 45 1.63 -10.12 9.16
C ALA A 45 1.60 -8.71 8.55
N VAL A 46 0.56 -7.92 8.84
CA VAL A 46 0.48 -6.51 8.41
C VAL A 46 1.57 -5.67 9.07
N GLY A 47 1.82 -5.87 10.38
CA GLY A 47 2.89 -5.19 11.10
C GLY A 47 4.27 -5.44 10.50
N LEU A 48 4.57 -6.70 10.15
CA LEU A 48 5.81 -7.09 9.47
C LEU A 48 5.95 -6.41 8.09
N ALA A 49 4.89 -6.43 7.29
CA ALA A 49 4.90 -5.79 5.97
C ALA A 49 5.14 -4.28 6.09
N ARG A 50 4.48 -3.62 7.05
CA ARG A 50 4.66 -2.18 7.30
C ARG A 50 6.08 -1.86 7.75
N HIS A 51 6.67 -2.67 8.62
CA HIS A 51 8.05 -2.48 9.07
C HIS A 51 9.04 -2.59 7.90
N ALA A 52 8.88 -3.59 7.03
CA ALA A 52 9.71 -3.76 5.85
C ALA A 52 9.62 -2.57 4.87
N ILE A 53 8.45 -1.93 4.76
CA ILE A 53 8.28 -0.71 3.96
C ILE A 53 8.93 0.49 4.66
N ALA A 54 8.79 0.62 5.98
CA ALA A 54 9.38 1.72 6.75
C ALA A 54 10.92 1.72 6.68
N ASP A 55 11.53 0.54 6.56
CA ASP A 55 12.98 0.38 6.38
C ASP A 55 13.47 0.70 4.95
N TRP A 56 12.56 0.97 4.02
CA TRP A 56 12.92 1.34 2.65
C TRP A 56 13.61 2.70 2.61
N PRO A 57 14.69 2.87 1.81
CA PRO A 57 15.38 4.15 1.70
C PRO A 57 14.45 5.24 1.17
N ALA A 58 14.30 6.32 1.94
CA ALA A 58 13.44 7.45 1.60
C ALA A 58 13.85 8.16 0.30
N ASP A 59 15.15 8.12 -0.04
CA ASP A 59 15.69 8.64 -1.28
C ASP A 59 16.50 7.53 -2.00
N PRO A 60 15.85 6.72 -2.85
CA PRO A 60 16.55 5.69 -3.60
C PRO A 60 17.44 6.35 -4.66
N PRO A 61 18.67 5.85 -4.88
CA PRO A 61 19.59 6.45 -5.84
C PRO A 61 18.98 6.43 -7.24
N ILE A 62 18.74 7.61 -7.79
CA ILE A 62 18.25 7.78 -9.16
C ILE A 62 19.41 7.51 -10.12
N PRO A 63 19.29 6.57 -11.07
CA PRO A 63 20.34 6.33 -12.07
C PRO A 63 20.62 7.60 -12.87
N HIS A 64 21.90 7.95 -13.02
CA HIS A 64 22.35 9.17 -13.70
C HIS A 64 21.94 9.26 -15.18
N ASP A 65 21.65 8.12 -15.81
CA ASP A 65 21.22 8.01 -17.20
C ASP A 65 19.69 8.02 -17.38
N LEU A 66 18.93 8.09 -16.29
CA LEU A 66 17.47 7.96 -16.32
C LEU A 66 16.83 9.02 -17.22
N ALA A 67 17.23 10.28 -17.10
CA ALA A 67 16.71 11.37 -17.91
C ALA A 67 16.92 11.11 -19.41
N THR A 68 18.13 10.70 -19.79
CA THR A 68 18.49 10.34 -21.17
C THR A 68 17.60 9.22 -21.70
N ARG A 69 17.38 8.18 -20.89
CA ARG A 69 16.54 7.03 -21.27
C ARG A 69 15.07 7.40 -21.42
N VAL A 70 14.54 8.27 -20.56
CA VAL A 70 13.16 8.78 -20.64
C VAL A 70 12.97 9.61 -21.90
N LEU A 71 13.88 10.55 -22.18
CA LEU A 71 13.83 11.41 -23.37
C LEU A 71 13.92 10.60 -24.67
N ALA A 72 14.85 9.65 -24.73
CA ALA A 72 14.98 8.76 -25.89
C ALA A 72 13.72 7.91 -26.11
N SER A 73 13.08 7.43 -25.04
CA SER A 73 11.84 6.66 -25.11
C SER A 73 10.67 7.50 -25.61
N ALA A 74 10.55 8.75 -25.14
CA ALA A 74 9.53 9.69 -25.60
C ALA A 74 9.70 10.04 -27.08
N GLY A 75 10.94 10.26 -27.54
CA GLY A 75 11.26 10.49 -28.95
C GLY A 75 10.81 9.34 -29.86
N ARG A 76 11.16 8.09 -29.50
CA ARG A 76 10.77 6.90 -30.26
C ARG A 76 9.25 6.73 -30.40
N ARG A 77 8.48 7.02 -29.33
CA ARG A 77 7.01 6.94 -29.35
C ARG A 77 6.42 7.95 -30.33
N ARG A 78 6.90 9.20 -30.32
CA ARG A 78 6.48 10.23 -31.29
C ARG A 78 6.77 9.83 -32.73
N SER A 79 7.97 9.34 -33.01
CA SER A 79 8.35 8.89 -34.36
C SER A 79 7.58 7.66 -34.83
N ARG A 80 7.11 6.78 -33.93
CA ARG A 80 6.24 5.64 -34.28
C ARG A 80 4.79 6.06 -34.50
N GLY A 81 4.26 6.96 -33.68
CA GLY A 81 2.91 7.52 -33.86
C GLY A 81 2.78 8.32 -35.15
N GLY A 82 3.78 9.14 -35.48
CA GLY A 82 3.81 9.89 -36.75
C GLY A 82 3.92 8.99 -37.98
N ARG A 83 4.65 7.87 -37.90
CA ARG A 83 4.74 6.90 -39.01
C ARG A 83 3.43 6.15 -39.25
N ARG A 84 2.70 5.77 -38.19
CA ARG A 84 1.37 5.17 -38.31
C ARG A 84 0.31 6.13 -38.88
N ALA A 85 0.40 7.42 -38.55
CA ALA A 85 -0.49 8.43 -39.12
C ALA A 85 -0.19 8.68 -40.62
N ALA A 86 1.06 8.51 -41.05
CA ALA A 86 1.47 8.67 -42.44
C ALA A 86 1.17 7.44 -43.34
N GLU A 87 0.97 6.24 -42.77
CA GLU A 87 0.62 5.02 -43.52
C GLU A 87 -0.90 4.84 -43.77
N LEU A 88 -1.75 5.75 -43.27
CA LEU A 88 -3.22 5.71 -43.41
C LEU A 88 -3.78 6.81 -44.34
N MET A 89 -2.92 7.52 -45.09
CA MET A 89 -3.28 8.42 -46.19
C MET A 89 -2.75 7.87 -47.50
#